data_AF-A0A699VWK5-F1
#
_entry.id   AF-A0A699VWK5-F1
#
_cell.length_a   1.000
_cell.length_b   1.000
_cell.length_c   1.000
_cell.angle_alpha   90.00
_cell.angle_beta   90.00
_cell.angle_gamma   90.00
#
_symmetry.space_group_name_H-M   'P 1'
#
loop_
_entity.id
_entity.type
_entity.pdbx_description
1 polymer ?
#
loop_
_entity_poly.entity_id
_entity_poly.type
_entity_poly.pdbx_seq_one_letter_code
_entity_poly.pdbx_strand_id
1 'polypeptide(L)'
;WDALARHMLGSEYGKQDRKAAVLYEYESFKATEGELFLYVRYLQVINDLKKCGYSKDNCELNFKFLNNLQPERKQYATMMRQNKNLMDINIVALYNILKQNEGDVNDAIGSKKKNIMVTSDPLALIAEMMQWDQRRKLLWSLLICWL
;
A
#
# COMPACT_ATOMS: atom_id res chain seq x y z
N TRP A 1 42.54 22.47 -17.94
CA TRP A 1 41.19 22.99 -17.63
C TRP A 1 40.07 22.27 -18.38
N ASP A 2 40.26 21.86 -19.64
CA ASP A 2 39.15 21.34 -20.48
C ASP A 2 38.76 19.87 -20.23
N ALA A 3 39.71 18.97 -19.93
CA ALA A 3 39.42 17.54 -19.75
C ALA A 3 38.76 17.20 -18.40
N LEU A 4 39.24 17.82 -17.31
CA LEU A 4 38.68 17.61 -15.96
C LEU A 4 37.26 18.19 -15.85
N ALA A 5 37.03 19.38 -16.42
CA ALA A 5 35.71 20.00 -16.44
C ALA A 5 34.69 19.17 -17.24
N ARG A 6 35.07 18.62 -18.41
CA ARG A 6 34.22 17.71 -19.19
C ARG A 6 33.90 16.41 -18.44
N HIS A 7 34.89 15.82 -17.76
CA HIS A 7 34.67 14.61 -16.96
C HIS A 7 33.76 14.88 -15.75
N MET A 8 33.96 16.00 -15.05
CA MET A 8 33.09 16.41 -13.94
C MET A 8 31.66 16.66 -14.42
N LEU A 9 31.47 17.38 -15.53
CA LEU A 9 30.16 17.62 -16.14
C LEU A 9 29.48 16.32 -16.58
N GLY A 10 30.21 15.39 -17.20
CA GLY A 10 29.66 14.08 -17.57
C GLY A 10 29.25 13.23 -16.37
N SER A 11 30.04 13.27 -15.28
CA SER A 11 29.71 12.58 -14.03
C SER A 11 28.50 13.17 -13.32
N GLU A 12 28.30 14.50 -13.42
CA GLU A 12 27.17 15.19 -12.81
C GLU A 12 25.89 14.97 -13.63
N TYR A 13 25.99 15.00 -14.96
CA TYR A 13 24.90 14.67 -15.87
C TYR A 13 24.41 13.23 -15.65
N GLY A 14 25.33 12.26 -15.53
CA GLY A 14 24.97 10.88 -15.21
C GLY A 14 24.33 10.68 -13.83
N LYS A 15 24.65 11.53 -12.84
CA LYS A 15 23.95 11.53 -11.54
C LYS A 15 22.55 12.11 -11.65
N GLN A 16 22.38 13.21 -12.40
CA GLN A 16 21.07 13.84 -12.63
C GLN A 16 20.12 12.91 -13.39
N ASP A 17 20.63 12.23 -14.41
CA ASP A 17 19.88 11.26 -15.20
C ASP A 17 19.35 10.10 -14.33
N ARG A 18 20.20 9.56 -13.44
CA ARG A 18 19.79 8.54 -12.45
C ARG A 18 18.74 9.06 -11.47
N LYS A 19 18.87 10.30 -10.98
CA LYS A 19 17.86 10.90 -10.09
C LYS A 19 16.52 11.09 -10.79
N ALA A 20 16.53 11.52 -12.05
CA ALA A 20 15.34 11.67 -12.87
C ALA A 20 14.66 10.31 -13.12
N ALA A 21 15.43 9.25 -13.40
CA ALA A 21 14.91 7.90 -13.58
C ALA A 21 14.18 7.38 -12.32
N VAL A 22 14.80 7.52 -11.14
CA VAL A 22 14.20 7.10 -9.86
C VAL A 22 12.91 7.89 -9.55
N LEU A 23 12.91 9.19 -9.82
CA LEU A 23 11.72 10.02 -9.64
C LEU A 23 10.60 9.60 -10.60
N TYR A 24 10.92 9.36 -11.88
CA TYR A 24 9.97 8.89 -12.87
C TYR A 24 9.37 7.54 -12.49
N GLU A 25 10.17 6.61 -11.99
CA GLU A 25 9.71 5.30 -11.52
C GLU A 25 8.73 5.44 -10.34
N TYR A 26 9.02 6.33 -9.39
CA TYR A 26 8.06 6.67 -8.35
C TYR A 26 6.79 7.30 -8.90
N GLU A 27 6.89 8.29 -9.79
CA GLU A 27 5.76 9.02 -10.36
C GLU A 27 4.82 8.12 -11.14
N SER A 28 5.38 7.23 -11.95
CA SER A 28 4.67 6.27 -12.78
C SER A 28 4.28 4.98 -12.07
N PHE A 29 4.68 4.80 -10.80
CA PHE A 29 4.41 3.58 -10.03
C PHE A 29 2.92 3.24 -10.03
N LYS A 30 2.60 2.05 -10.53
CA LYS A 30 1.26 1.46 -10.54
C LYS A 30 1.33 -0.03 -10.27
N ALA A 31 0.34 -0.55 -9.55
CA ALA A 31 0.22 -1.99 -9.40
C ALA A 31 -0.15 -2.64 -10.73
N THR A 32 0.47 -3.78 -11.01
CA THR A 32 0.01 -4.66 -12.08
C THR A 32 -1.02 -5.63 -11.52
N GLU A 33 -2.05 -5.94 -12.30
CA GLU A 33 -3.08 -6.90 -11.89
C GLU A 33 -2.45 -8.27 -11.61
N GLY A 34 -2.75 -8.87 -10.44
CA GLY A 34 -2.17 -10.14 -10.02
C GLY A 34 -0.75 -10.06 -9.43
N GLU A 35 -0.19 -8.87 -9.25
CA GLU A 35 1.15 -8.69 -8.69
C GLU A 35 1.18 -8.94 -7.17
N LEU A 36 1.79 -10.06 -6.76
CA LEU A 36 1.94 -10.42 -5.35
C LEU A 36 3.02 -9.62 -4.61
N PHE A 37 3.96 -9.00 -5.32
CA PHE A 37 5.16 -8.36 -4.75
C PHE A 37 5.13 -6.82 -4.79
N LEU A 38 3.95 -6.23 -4.96
CA LEU A 38 3.77 -4.78 -5.07
C LEU A 38 4.46 -4.01 -3.93
N TYR A 39 4.32 -4.48 -2.69
CA TYR A 39 4.91 -3.85 -1.52
C TYR A 39 6.45 -3.86 -1.56
N VAL A 40 7.05 -4.97 -1.97
CA VAL A 40 8.51 -5.09 -2.07
C VAL A 40 9.05 -4.12 -3.12
N ARG A 41 8.40 -4.05 -4.28
CA ARG A 41 8.76 -3.09 -5.34
C ARG A 41 8.60 -1.64 -4.86
N TYR A 42 7.52 -1.34 -4.15
CA TYR A 42 7.30 0.01 -3.62
C TYR A 42 8.36 0.43 -2.59
N LEU A 43 8.76 -0.49 -1.70
CA LEU A 43 9.86 -0.23 -0.75
C LEU A 43 11.19 0.04 -1.45
N GLN A 44 11.50 -0.68 -2.54
CA GLN A 44 12.72 -0.45 -3.33
C GLN A 44 12.72 0.96 -3.90
N VAL A 45 11.63 1.38 -4.54
CA VAL A 45 11.48 2.74 -5.10
C VAL A 45 11.63 3.82 -4.01
N ILE A 46 11.04 3.63 -2.83
CA ILE A 46 11.21 4.57 -1.71
C ILE A 46 12.67 4.64 -1.24
N ASN A 47 13.33 3.49 -1.14
CA ASN A 47 14.72 3.44 -0.71
C ASN A 47 15.64 4.13 -1.72
N ASP A 48 15.38 3.97 -3.01
CA ASP A 48 16.17 4.61 -4.06
C ASP A 48 15.90 6.12 -4.13
N LEU A 49 14.67 6.57 -3.92
CA LEU A 49 14.36 8.00 -3.72
C LEU A 49 15.19 8.61 -2.59
N LYS A 50 15.24 7.94 -1.43
CA LYS A 50 16.04 8.38 -0.27
C LYS A 50 17.52 8.46 -0.60
N LYS A 51 18.08 7.45 -1.29
CA LYS A 51 19.48 7.46 -1.73
C LYS A 51 19.78 8.60 -2.71
N CYS A 52 18.82 8.98 -3.54
CA CYS A 52 18.92 10.12 -4.46
C CYS A 52 18.79 11.49 -3.77
N GLY A 53 18.47 11.52 -2.47
CA GLY A 53 18.27 12.74 -1.69
C GLY A 53 16.86 13.32 -1.80
N TYR A 54 15.90 12.57 -2.34
CA TYR A 54 14.49 12.96 -2.30
C TYR A 54 13.90 12.57 -0.95
N SER A 55 13.31 13.56 -0.27
CA SER A 55 12.50 13.34 0.91
C SER A 55 11.03 13.41 0.52
N LYS A 56 10.26 12.40 0.91
CA LYS A 56 8.81 12.34 0.82
C LYS A 56 8.29 12.08 2.22
N ASP A 57 7.27 12.83 2.64
CA ASP A 57 6.62 12.57 3.92
C ASP A 57 5.81 11.27 3.86
N ASN A 58 5.52 10.72 5.03
CA ASN A 58 4.80 9.46 5.15
C ASN A 58 3.39 9.55 4.55
N CYS A 59 2.74 10.71 4.64
CA CYS A 59 1.40 10.91 4.08
C CYS A 59 1.42 10.77 2.55
N GLU A 60 2.37 11.40 1.86
CA GLU A 60 2.50 11.29 0.41
C GLU A 60 2.76 9.83 -0.01
N LEU A 61 3.71 9.16 0.66
CA LEU A 61 4.05 7.77 0.36
C LEU A 61 2.87 6.83 0.61
N ASN A 62 2.23 6.94 1.77
CA ASN A 62 1.10 6.09 2.16
C ASN A 62 -0.09 6.31 1.21
N PHE A 63 -0.42 7.56 0.90
CA PHE A 63 -1.49 7.87 -0.02
C PHE A 63 -1.24 7.28 -1.41
N LYS A 64 -0.02 7.41 -1.93
CA LYS A 64 0.33 6.88 -3.24
C LYS A 64 0.32 5.35 -3.29
N PHE A 65 0.82 4.68 -2.25
CA PHE A 65 0.75 3.23 -2.15
C PHE A 65 -0.70 2.73 -2.19
N LEU A 66 -1.56 3.32 -1.35
CA LEU A 66 -2.96 2.91 -1.21
C LEU A 66 -3.78 3.13 -2.49
N ASN A 67 -3.57 4.23 -3.22
CA ASN A 67 -4.29 4.47 -4.48
C ASN A 67 -3.94 3.46 -5.58
N ASN A 68 -2.75 2.89 -5.51
CA ASN A 68 -2.29 1.89 -6.46
C ASN A 68 -2.72 0.47 -6.07
N LEU A 69 -3.32 0.26 -4.88
CA LEU A 69 -3.94 -1.02 -4.55
C LEU A 69 -5.17 -1.28 -5.44
N GLN A 70 -5.48 -2.56 -5.67
CA GLN A 70 -6.61 -2.99 -6.48
C GLN A 70 -7.95 -2.36 -6.06
N PRO A 71 -8.95 -2.26 -6.96
CA PRO A 71 -10.21 -1.56 -6.72
C PRO A 71 -10.97 -1.97 -5.45
N GLU A 72 -10.92 -3.25 -5.05
CA GLU A 72 -11.54 -3.73 -3.81
C GLU A 72 -10.89 -3.13 -2.55
N ARG A 73 -9.66 -2.63 -2.66
CA ARG A 73 -8.84 -2.03 -1.59
C ARG A 73 -8.78 -0.50 -1.64
N LYS A 74 -9.40 0.14 -2.64
CA LYS A 74 -9.46 1.62 -2.73
C LYS A 74 -10.29 2.27 -1.61
N GLN A 75 -11.20 1.53 -0.99
CA GLN A 75 -11.99 2.01 0.15
C GLN A 75 -11.11 2.32 1.37
N TYR A 76 -9.96 1.64 1.51
CA TYR A 76 -8.98 1.92 2.56
C TYR A 76 -8.36 3.32 2.41
N ALA A 77 -8.08 3.77 1.18
CA ALA A 77 -7.55 5.12 0.95
C ALA A 77 -8.53 6.21 1.44
N THR A 78 -9.83 6.01 1.23
CA THR A 78 -10.88 6.95 1.67
C THR A 78 -11.05 6.98 3.18
N MET A 79 -10.97 5.83 3.86
CA MET A 79 -11.08 5.74 5.32
C MET A 79 -9.80 6.23 6.05
N MET A 80 -8.64 6.05 5.42
CA MET A 80 -7.35 6.57 5.92
C MET A 80 -7.26 8.09 5.82
N ARG A 81 -7.85 8.70 4.78
CA ARG A 81 -7.99 10.17 4.68
C ARG A 81 -8.76 10.79 5.85
N GLN A 82 -9.60 10.01 6.53
CA GLN A 82 -10.37 10.46 7.69
C GLN A 82 -9.61 10.27 9.01
N ASN A 83 -8.51 9.50 9.03
CA ASN A 83 -7.75 9.16 10.23
C ASN A 83 -6.32 9.68 10.14
N LYS A 84 -6.11 10.86 10.73
CA LYS A 84 -4.86 11.63 10.61
C LYS A 84 -3.63 10.86 11.11
N ASN A 85 -3.77 10.06 12.17
CA ASN A 85 -2.68 9.27 12.77
C ASN A 85 -2.05 8.26 11.79
N LEU A 86 -2.85 7.71 10.87
CA LEU A 86 -2.40 6.68 9.95
C LEU A 86 -1.67 7.24 8.71
N MET A 87 -1.75 8.54 8.46
CA MET A 87 -0.92 9.20 7.45
C MET A 87 0.50 9.47 7.97
N ASP A 88 0.68 9.56 9.29
CA ASP A 88 1.96 9.86 9.93
C ASP A 88 2.82 8.62 10.21
N ILE A 89 2.22 7.42 10.24
CA ILE A 89 2.96 6.16 10.43
C ILE A 89 3.83 5.82 9.20
N ASN A 90 4.98 5.16 9.45
CA ASN A 90 5.87 4.76 8.37
C ASN A 90 5.25 3.66 7.49
N ILE A 91 5.71 3.57 6.23
CA ILE A 91 5.19 2.64 5.23
C ILE A 91 5.28 1.16 5.66
N VAL A 92 6.26 0.80 6.48
CA VAL A 92 6.44 -0.58 6.97
C VAL A 92 5.37 -0.93 8.01
N ALA A 93 5.10 -0.01 8.94
CA ALA A 93 4.04 -0.15 9.92
C ALA A 93 2.68 -0.22 9.24
N LEU A 94 2.44 0.63 8.24
CA LEU A 94 1.22 0.59 7.44
C LEU A 94 1.02 -0.78 6.78
N TYR A 95 2.05 -1.33 6.15
CA TYR A 95 1.96 -2.65 5.52
C TYR A 95 1.70 -3.77 6.53
N ASN A 96 2.34 -3.74 7.70
CA ASN A 96 2.10 -4.73 8.73
C ASN A 96 0.65 -4.70 9.23
N ILE A 97 0.07 -3.52 9.41
CA ILE A 97 -1.36 -3.35 9.74
C ILE A 97 -2.23 -3.93 8.63
N LEU A 98 -1.96 -3.58 7.36
CA LEU A 98 -2.73 -4.11 6.22
C LEU A 98 -2.67 -5.65 6.15
N LYS A 99 -1.47 -6.22 6.35
CA LYS A 99 -1.24 -7.67 6.29
C LYS A 99 -1.87 -8.42 7.46
N GLN A 100 -1.78 -7.89 8.68
CA GLN A 100 -2.39 -8.48 9.86
C GLN A 100 -3.89 -8.62 9.68
N ASN A 101 -4.53 -7.56 9.17
CA ASN A 101 -5.96 -7.59 8.92
C ASN A 101 -6.37 -8.51 7.76
N GLU A 102 -5.52 -8.72 6.75
CA GLU A 102 -5.77 -9.77 5.75
C GLU A 102 -5.71 -11.18 6.36
N GLY A 103 -4.76 -11.43 7.25
CA GLY A 103 -4.61 -12.71 7.98
C GLY A 103 -5.79 -12.99 8.91
N ASP A 104 -6.12 -12.03 9.78
CA ASP A 104 -7.22 -12.14 10.74
C ASP A 104 -8.56 -12.37 10.03
N VAL A 105 -8.78 -11.68 8.90
CA VAL A 105 -9.95 -11.88 8.05
C VAL A 105 -9.94 -13.27 7.41
N ASN A 106 -8.81 -13.75 6.91
CA ASN A 106 -8.71 -15.08 6.28
C ASN A 106 -8.89 -16.23 7.29
N ASP A 107 -8.38 -16.09 8.51
CA ASP A 107 -8.53 -17.10 9.57
C ASP A 107 -9.97 -17.12 10.11
N ALA A 108 -10.58 -15.96 10.29
CA ALA A 108 -11.99 -15.84 10.65
C ALA A 108 -12.90 -16.37 9.54
N ILE A 109 -12.60 -16.04 8.27
CA ILE A 109 -13.34 -16.56 7.11
C ILE A 109 -13.16 -18.06 6.99
N GLY A 110 -11.96 -18.61 7.09
CA GLY A 110 -11.70 -20.05 6.98
C GLY A 110 -12.42 -20.85 8.05
N SER A 111 -12.43 -20.32 9.29
CA SER A 111 -13.14 -20.92 10.41
C SER A 111 -14.66 -20.84 10.25
N LYS A 112 -15.19 -19.71 9.74
CA LYS A 112 -16.64 -19.57 9.51
C LYS A 112 -17.15 -20.24 8.26
N LYS A 113 -16.39 -20.28 7.15
CA LYS A 113 -16.77 -21.02 5.93
C LYS A 113 -16.97 -22.51 6.24
N LYS A 114 -16.11 -23.08 7.10
CA LYS A 114 -16.26 -24.47 7.57
C LYS A 114 -17.55 -24.71 8.35
N ASN A 115 -18.01 -23.75 9.15
CA ASN A 115 -19.28 -23.87 9.88
C ASN A 115 -20.51 -23.52 9.01
N ILE A 116 -20.45 -22.47 8.19
CA ILE A 116 -21.58 -21.97 7.39
C ILE A 116 -21.87 -22.90 6.19
N MET A 117 -20.85 -23.47 5.55
CA MET A 117 -21.02 -24.45 4.45
C MET A 117 -21.67 -25.75 4.94
N VAL A 118 -21.61 -26.05 6.24
CA VAL A 118 -22.20 -27.25 6.84
C VAL A 118 -23.69 -27.07 7.17
N THR A 119 -24.23 -25.84 7.17
CA THR A 119 -25.58 -25.60 7.72
C THR A 119 -26.54 -24.71 6.91
N SER A 120 -26.13 -24.00 5.84
CA SER A 120 -26.94 -22.88 5.32
C SER A 120 -27.37 -22.95 3.84
N ASP A 121 -28.57 -22.43 3.56
CA ASP A 121 -29.15 -22.15 2.24
C ASP A 121 -28.27 -21.16 1.43
N PRO A 122 -27.98 -21.41 0.14
CA PRO A 122 -27.20 -20.53 -0.75
C PRO A 122 -27.61 -19.04 -0.73
N LEU A 123 -28.90 -18.72 -0.60
CA LEU A 123 -29.36 -17.32 -0.56
C LEU A 123 -29.08 -16.64 0.79
N ALA A 124 -29.23 -17.37 1.89
CA ALA A 124 -28.86 -16.91 3.23
C ALA A 124 -27.34 -16.70 3.36
N LEU A 125 -26.55 -17.55 2.69
CA LEU A 125 -25.09 -17.43 2.57
C LEU A 125 -24.66 -16.11 1.92
N ILE A 126 -25.33 -15.69 0.83
CA ILE A 126 -25.03 -14.41 0.14
C ILE A 126 -25.36 -13.22 1.06
N ALA A 127 -26.51 -13.25 1.75
CA ALA A 127 -26.91 -12.21 2.69
C ALA A 127 -25.96 -12.10 3.90
N GLU A 128 -25.52 -13.23 4.45
CA GLU A 128 -24.49 -13.25 5.49
C GLU A 128 -23.17 -12.70 4.95
N MET A 129 -22.69 -13.15 3.78
CA MET A 129 -21.45 -12.65 3.16
C MET A 129 -21.48 -11.13 2.97
N MET A 130 -22.63 -10.54 2.65
CA MET A 130 -22.81 -9.08 2.59
C MET A 130 -22.75 -8.42 3.97
N GLN A 131 -23.36 -9.00 5.01
CA GLN A 131 -23.20 -8.49 6.38
C GLN A 131 -21.76 -8.63 6.90
N TRP A 132 -21.04 -9.70 6.52
CA TRP A 132 -19.63 -9.88 6.82
C TRP A 132 -18.79 -8.77 6.20
N ASP A 133 -19.04 -8.42 4.94
CA ASP A 133 -18.38 -7.29 4.29
C ASP A 133 -18.63 -5.96 5.02
N GLN A 134 -19.87 -5.73 5.44
CA GLN A 134 -20.24 -4.55 6.23
C GLN A 134 -19.59 -4.55 7.63
N ARG A 135 -19.53 -5.69 8.31
CA ARG A 135 -18.85 -5.83 9.61
C ARG A 135 -17.34 -5.70 9.49
N ARG A 136 -16.72 -6.17 8.40
CA ARG A 136 -15.30 -5.90 8.11
C ARG A 136 -15.08 -4.40 8.05
N LYS A 137 -15.89 -3.65 7.29
CA LYS A 137 -15.78 -2.18 7.21
C LYS A 137 -15.92 -1.52 8.60
N LEU A 138 -16.79 -2.02 9.45
CA LEU A 138 -16.98 -1.51 10.82
C LEU A 138 -15.83 -1.90 11.76
N LEU A 139 -15.30 -3.13 11.69
CA LEU A 139 -14.14 -3.56 12.47
C LEU A 139 -12.90 -2.77 12.10
N TRP A 140 -12.71 -2.49 10.81
CA TRP A 140 -11.68 -1.59 10.32
C TRP A 140 -11.86 -0.17 10.85
N SER A 141 -13.09 0.36 10.84
CA SER A 141 -13.41 1.65 11.46
C SER A 141 -13.05 1.69 12.95
N LEU A 142 -13.35 0.62 13.69
CA LEU A 142 -13.11 0.55 15.13
C LEU A 142 -11.63 0.35 15.50
N LEU A 143 -10.89 -0.50 14.78
CA LEU A 143 -9.44 -0.70 14.97
C LEU A 143 -8.66 0.57 14.68
N ILE A 144 -9.10 1.33 13.67
CA ILE A 144 -8.50 2.61 13.30
C ILE A 144 -8.85 3.72 14.31
N CYS A 145 -10.06 3.73 14.88
CA CYS A 145 -10.44 4.67 15.94
C CYS A 145 -9.75 4.42 17.29
N TRP A 146 -9.09 3.27 17.47
CA TRP A 146 -8.40 2.89 18.71
C TRP A 146 -6.87 3.10 18.67
N LEU A 147 -6.31 3.50 17.51
CA LEU A 147 -4.89 3.78 17.27
C LEU A 147 -4.61 5.28 17.09
#